data_AF-A0A972RGU2-F1
#
_entry.id   AF-A0A972RGU2-F1
#
_cell.length_a   1.000
_cell.length_b   1.000
_cell.length_c   1.000
_cell.angle_alpha   90.00
_cell.angle_beta   90.00
_cell.angle_gamma   90.00
#
_symmetry.space_group_name_H-M   'P 1'
#
loop_
_entity.id
_entity.type
_entity.pdbx_description
1 polymer ?
#
loop_
_entity_poly.entity_id
_entity_poly.type
_entity_poly.pdbx_seq_one_letter_code
_entity_poly.pdbx_strand_id
1 'polypeptide(L)'
;MQIAHTRASKGFGDPKSGRFSKQIRPYEKDSVVDIGLLGVPSDLGVEHAGGRPGAALGPDAIRDVLSSYGTSYNAERDIDLSALNIADFGDLICDENSLENTH
;
A
#
# COMPACT_ATOMS: atom_id res chain seq x y z
N MET A 1 -2.84 -3.31 15.35
CA MET A 1 -1.50 -3.66 15.89
C MET A 1 -0.48 -3.03 14.97
N GLN A 2 0.63 -2.49 15.48
CA GLN A 2 1.68 -1.87 14.66
C GLN A 2 2.76 -2.92 14.41
N ILE A 3 3.07 -3.17 13.13
CA ILE A 3 4.19 -4.02 12.74
C ILE A 3 5.46 -3.24 13.11
N ALA A 4 6.51 -3.94 13.56
CA ALA A 4 7.76 -3.27 13.91
C ALA A 4 8.23 -2.41 12.71
N HIS A 5 8.67 -1.19 13.00
CA HIS A 5 9.15 -0.22 12.00
C HIS A 5 8.13 0.24 10.97
N THR A 6 6.83 -0.04 11.14
CA THR A 6 5.78 0.55 10.31
C THR A 6 4.91 1.53 11.08
N ARG A 7 4.22 2.41 10.39
CA ARG A 7 3.09 3.21 10.89
C ARG A 7 1.84 2.89 10.07
N ALA A 8 0.67 3.17 10.62
CA ALA A 8 -0.57 3.04 9.85
C ALA A 8 -0.52 3.94 8.61
N SER A 9 -0.92 3.40 7.46
CA SER A 9 -1.18 4.19 6.26
C SER A 9 -2.47 5.00 6.45
N LYS A 10 -2.79 5.85 5.47
CA LYS A 10 -4.13 6.46 5.41
C LYS A 10 -5.27 5.46 5.13
N GLY A 11 -4.94 4.24 4.69
CA GLY A 11 -5.90 3.19 4.34
C GLY A 11 -6.80 3.55 3.16
N PHE A 12 -7.96 2.88 3.08
CA PHE A 12 -8.91 2.98 1.96
C PHE A 12 -10.29 3.56 2.36
N GLY A 13 -10.42 4.07 3.59
CA GLY A 13 -11.69 4.62 4.09
C GLY A 13 -12.82 3.58 4.16
N ASP A 14 -14.01 3.96 3.70
CA ASP A 14 -15.17 3.07 3.52
C ASP A 14 -15.51 2.91 2.02
N PRO A 15 -14.89 1.95 1.32
CA PRO A 15 -15.12 1.76 -0.10
C PRO A 15 -16.56 1.39 -0.41
N LYS A 16 -17.11 1.99 -1.47
CA LYS A 16 -18.42 1.58 -2.02
C LYS A 16 -18.43 0.09 -2.34
N SER A 17 -19.61 -0.53 -2.23
CA SER A 17 -19.78 -1.93 -2.57
C SER A 17 -19.33 -2.23 -4.01
N GLY A 18 -18.67 -3.38 -4.22
CA GLY A 18 -18.17 -3.82 -5.53
C GLY A 18 -16.84 -3.18 -5.98
N ARG A 19 -16.22 -2.33 -5.15
CA ARG A 19 -14.87 -1.78 -5.42
C ARG A 19 -13.80 -2.77 -5.00
N PHE A 20 -12.72 -2.87 -5.80
CA PHE A 20 -11.55 -3.69 -5.51
C PHE A 20 -10.92 -3.32 -4.17
N SER A 21 -10.87 -2.04 -3.83
CA SER A 21 -10.35 -1.54 -2.56
C SER A 21 -11.08 -2.09 -1.32
N LYS A 22 -12.30 -2.62 -1.47
CA LYS A 22 -13.02 -3.30 -0.38
C LYS A 22 -12.39 -4.65 0.01
N GLN A 23 -11.54 -5.22 -0.85
CA GLN A 23 -10.79 -6.45 -0.57
C GLN A 23 -9.49 -6.19 0.19
N ILE A 24 -9.01 -4.95 0.19
CA ILE A 24 -7.78 -4.57 0.86
C ILE A 24 -8.13 -4.19 2.30
N ARG A 25 -7.63 -4.96 3.26
CA ARG A 25 -7.89 -4.73 4.70
C ARG A 25 -6.61 -4.30 5.41
N PRO A 26 -6.67 -3.50 6.47
CA PRO A 26 -5.52 -3.34 7.36
C PRO A 26 -5.04 -4.72 7.84
N TYR A 27 -3.72 -4.93 7.87
CA TYR A 27 -3.17 -6.19 8.35
C TYR A 27 -3.57 -6.47 9.81
N GLU A 28 -4.02 -7.70 10.05
CA GLU A 28 -4.31 -8.22 11.38
C GLU A 28 -3.34 -9.36 11.70
N LYS A 29 -2.89 -9.41 12.96
CA LYS A 29 -1.92 -10.43 13.39
C LYS A 29 -2.48 -11.83 13.13
N ASP A 30 -1.64 -12.70 12.59
CA ASP A 30 -1.94 -14.11 12.31
C ASP A 30 -3.01 -14.30 11.20
N SER A 31 -3.39 -13.24 10.49
CA SER A 31 -4.22 -13.35 9.28
C SER A 31 -3.44 -14.01 8.13
N VAL A 32 -4.14 -14.84 7.35
CA VAL A 32 -3.60 -15.37 6.09
C VAL A 32 -3.61 -14.24 5.07
N VAL A 33 -2.46 -13.99 4.44
CA VAL A 33 -2.28 -12.92 3.46
C VAL A 33 -1.63 -13.51 2.21
N ASP A 34 -2.28 -13.32 1.07
CA ASP A 34 -1.75 -13.69 -0.24
C ASP A 34 -0.93 -12.54 -0.85
N ILE A 35 -1.36 -11.29 -0.61
CA ILE A 35 -0.72 -10.07 -1.12
C ILE A 35 -0.66 -9.00 -0.02
N GLY A 36 0.53 -8.46 0.21
CA GLY A 36 0.75 -7.33 1.13
C GLY A 36 1.10 -6.04 0.39
N LEU A 37 0.41 -4.95 0.73
CA LEU A 37 0.82 -3.58 0.40
C LEU A 37 1.67 -3.02 1.54
N LEU A 38 2.87 -2.55 1.24
CA LEU A 38 3.75 -1.86 2.17
C LEU A 38 4.28 -0.60 1.47
N GLY A 39 4.05 0.56 2.07
CA GLY A 39 4.55 1.83 1.54
C GLY A 39 5.96 2.15 2.04
N VAL A 40 6.76 2.78 1.19
CA VAL A 40 8.07 3.34 1.55
C VAL A 40 8.06 4.83 1.23
N PRO A 41 7.59 5.69 2.15
CA PRO A 41 7.41 7.12 1.89
C PRO A 41 8.73 7.88 2.07
N SER A 42 9.68 7.71 1.14
CA SER A 42 10.99 8.38 1.18
C SER A 42 11.35 9.06 -0.15
N ASP A 43 11.94 10.25 -0.04
CA ASP A 43 12.54 11.00 -1.15
C ASP A 43 14.05 10.80 -1.27
N LEU A 44 14.69 10.16 -0.28
CA LEU A 44 16.15 10.13 -0.15
C LEU A 44 16.85 9.53 -1.38
N GLY A 45 16.27 8.48 -1.97
CA GLY A 45 16.80 7.88 -3.20
C GLY A 45 16.70 8.81 -4.42
N VAL A 46 15.65 9.64 -4.48
CA VAL A 46 15.46 10.63 -5.55
C VAL A 46 16.43 11.79 -5.36
N GLU A 47 16.59 12.27 -4.14
CA GLU A 47 17.51 13.35 -3.79
C GLU A 47 18.98 12.96 -4.04
N HIS A 48 19.39 11.76 -3.64
CA HIS A 48 20.72 11.23 -3.92
C HIS A 48 21.04 11.14 -5.42
N ALA A 49 20.02 10.92 -6.25
CA ALA A 49 20.15 10.91 -7.71
C ALA A 49 20.09 12.31 -8.34
N GLY A 50 19.96 13.39 -7.55
CA GLY A 50 19.80 14.77 -8.04
C GLY A 50 18.43 15.04 -8.67
N GLY A 51 17.43 14.21 -8.35
CA GLY A 51 16.06 14.33 -8.85
C GLY A 51 15.22 15.35 -8.07
N ARG A 52 13.95 15.46 -8.44
CA ARG A 52 12.96 16.32 -7.76
C ARG A 52 12.19 15.50 -6.71
N PRO A 53 12.19 15.90 -5.42
CA PRO A 53 11.43 15.23 -4.36
C PRO A 53 9.92 15.13 -4.67
N GLY A 54 9.28 14.08 -4.15
CA GLY A 54 7.85 13.78 -4.30
C GLY A 54 7.50 12.28 -4.27
N ALA A 55 8.50 11.39 -4.33
CA ALA A 55 8.31 9.95 -4.19
C ALA A 55 7.78 9.55 -2.81
N ALA A 56 8.09 10.33 -1.76
CA ALA A 56 7.53 10.10 -0.43
C ALA A 56 5.99 10.18 -0.39
N LEU A 57 5.36 10.89 -1.32
CA LEU A 57 3.90 10.98 -1.47
C LEU A 57 3.30 9.81 -2.26
N GLY A 58 4.15 9.01 -2.91
CA GLY A 58 3.77 7.91 -3.79
C GLY A 58 2.86 6.87 -3.14
N PRO A 59 3.18 6.33 -1.94
CA PRO A 59 2.35 5.33 -1.28
C PRO A 59 0.90 5.80 -1.09
N ASP A 60 0.70 7.04 -0.64
CA ASP A 60 -0.63 7.60 -0.45
C ASP A 60 -1.34 7.86 -1.78
N ALA A 61 -0.65 8.38 -2.78
CA ALA A 61 -1.23 8.60 -4.11
C ALA A 61 -1.68 7.28 -4.76
N ILE A 62 -0.89 6.21 -4.62
CA ILE A 62 -1.25 4.87 -5.10
C ILE A 62 -2.52 4.36 -4.40
N ARG A 63 -2.62 4.52 -3.08
CA ARG A 63 -3.83 4.13 -2.32
C ARG A 63 -5.07 4.90 -2.76
N ASP A 64 -4.95 6.19 -3.05
CA ASP A 64 -6.08 6.99 -3.60
C ASP A 64 -6.56 6.44 -4.93
N VAL A 65 -5.63 6.18 -5.86
CA VAL A 65 -6.00 5.66 -7.18
C VAL A 65 -6.58 4.25 -7.04
N LEU A 66 -5.98 3.40 -6.22
CA LEU A 66 -6.50 2.05 -5.94
C LEU A 66 -7.91 2.07 -5.36
N SER A 67 -8.23 3.06 -4.52
CA SER A 67 -9.58 3.26 -3.97
C SER A 67 -10.65 3.48 -5.05
N SER A 68 -10.24 4.02 -6.20
CA SER A 68 -11.13 4.42 -7.30
C SER A 68 -11.36 3.31 -8.35
N TYR A 69 -10.55 2.24 -8.36
CA TYR A 69 -10.69 1.17 -9.35
C TYR A 69 -12.03 0.43 -9.25
N GLY A 70 -12.35 -0.30 -10.33
CA GLY A 70 -13.58 -1.07 -10.47
C GLY A 70 -13.60 -2.33 -9.61
N THR A 71 -14.23 -3.37 -10.13
CA THR A 71 -14.40 -4.67 -9.48
C THR A 71 -13.10 -5.49 -9.47
N SER A 72 -13.04 -6.49 -8.58
CA SER A 72 -11.98 -7.51 -8.55
C SER A 72 -12.05 -8.51 -9.71
N TYR A 73 -13.16 -8.53 -10.43
CA TYR A 73 -13.36 -9.39 -11.58
C TYR A 73 -12.95 -8.68 -12.87
N ASN A 74 -12.04 -9.31 -13.61
CA ASN A 74 -11.64 -8.90 -14.94
C ASN A 74 -12.37 -9.74 -16.00
N ALA A 75 -13.37 -9.13 -16.65
CA ALA A 75 -14.20 -9.80 -17.66
C ALA A 75 -13.46 -10.11 -18.98
N GLU A 76 -12.42 -9.35 -19.33
CA GLU A 76 -11.63 -9.60 -20.55
C GLU A 76 -10.84 -10.90 -20.45
N ARG A 77 -10.37 -11.22 -19.24
CA ARG A 77 -9.52 -12.39 -18.97
C ARG A 77 -10.25 -13.53 -18.24
N ASP A 78 -11.50 -13.31 -17.85
CA ASP A 78 -12.28 -14.22 -16.99
C ASP A 78 -11.52 -14.61 -15.70
N ILE A 79 -11.00 -13.59 -14.99
CA ILE A 79 -10.23 -13.78 -13.75
C ILE A 79 -10.93 -13.03 -12.62
N ASP A 80 -11.20 -13.73 -11.52
CA ASP A 80 -11.67 -13.12 -10.28
C ASP A 80 -10.57 -13.09 -9.22
N LEU A 81 -10.24 -11.89 -8.75
CA LEU A 81 -9.29 -11.68 -7.66
C LEU A 81 -9.94 -11.75 -6.27
N SER A 82 -11.26 -12.01 -6.18
CA SER A 82 -12.00 -11.96 -4.92
C SER A 82 -11.63 -13.01 -3.89
N ALA A 83 -10.95 -14.07 -4.31
CA ALA A 83 -10.42 -15.10 -3.42
C ALA A 83 -9.12 -14.70 -2.71
N LEU A 84 -8.44 -13.62 -3.15
CA LEU A 84 -7.18 -13.20 -2.57
C LEU A 84 -7.38 -12.43 -1.27
N ASN A 85 -6.62 -12.81 -0.25
CA ASN A 85 -6.50 -12.08 1.01
C ASN A 85 -5.44 -10.99 0.86
N ILE A 86 -5.90 -9.76 0.61
CA ILE A 86 -5.02 -8.60 0.40
C ILE A 86 -4.99 -7.74 1.65
N ALA A 87 -3.80 -7.46 2.17
CA ALA A 87 -3.62 -6.66 3.36
C ALA A 87 -2.75 -5.42 3.13
N ASP A 88 -3.10 -4.29 3.76
CA ASP A 88 -2.26 -3.10 3.88
C ASP A 88 -1.50 -3.15 5.21
N PHE A 89 -0.17 -3.24 5.11
CA PHE A 89 0.78 -3.32 6.22
C PHE A 89 1.15 -1.93 6.76
N GLY A 90 0.66 -0.87 6.10
CA GLY A 90 0.99 0.50 6.42
C GLY A 90 2.20 1.00 5.64
N ASP A 91 2.92 1.93 6.23
CA ASP A 91 4.13 2.52 5.65
C ASP A 91 5.33 2.27 6.57
N LEU A 92 6.50 2.01 6.00
CA LEU A 92 7.75 2.01 6.75
C LEU A 92 8.01 3.38 7.38
N ILE A 93 8.54 3.36 8.60
CA ILE A 93 9.15 4.53 9.23
C ILE A 93 10.55 4.63 8.64
N CYS A 94 10.69 5.46 7.60
CA CYS A 94 11.97 5.64 6.92
C CYS A 94 12.95 6.47 7.77
N ASP A 95 14.23 6.13 7.68
CA ASP A 95 15.30 6.97 8.21
C ASP A 95 15.52 8.15 7.25
N GLU A 96 15.53 9.36 7.80
CA GLU A 96 15.67 10.59 7.01
C GLU A 96 17.10 10.80 6.47
N ASN A 97 18.08 10.05 6.97
CA ASN A 97 19.50 10.21 6.68
C ASN A 97 20.16 8.98 6.04
N SER A 98 19.49 7.83 5.98
CA SER A 98 20.05 6.61 5.35
C SER A 98 18.98 5.73 4.69
N LEU A 99 19.19 5.46 3.40
CA LEU A 99 18.42 4.45 2.67
C LEU A 99 18.72 3.05 3.18
N GLU A 100 19.98 2.76 3.51
CA GLU A 100 20.42 1.44 3.97
C GLU A 100 19.80 1.05 5.31
N ASN A 101 19.53 2.05 6.17
CA ASN A 101 18.89 1.85 7.47
C ASN A 101 17.36 1.85 7.43
N THR A 102 16.75 2.08 6.25
CA THR A 102 15.30 1.93 6.07
C THR A 102 14.97 0.45 5.86
N HIS A 103 14.69 -0.27 6.95
CA HIS A 103 14.29 -1.68 6.96
C HIS A 103 13.30 -2.01 8.08
#